data_AF-A0A956XPG3-F1
#
_entry.id   AF-A0A956XPG3-F1
#
_cell.length_a   1.000
_cell.length_b   1.000
_cell.length_c   1.000
_cell.angle_alpha   90.00
_cell.angle_beta   90.00
_cell.angle_gamma   90.00
#
_symmetry.space_group_name_H-M   'P 1'
#
loop_
_entity.id
_entity.type
_entity.pdbx_description
1 polymer ?
#
loop_
_entity_poly.entity_id
_entity_poly.type
_entity_poly.pdbx_seq_one_letter_code
_entity_poly.pdbx_strand_id
1 'polypeptide(L)'
;MPGETLVSIRGIPHIPSITEINVRSGPGTNHSLIFQVPVGMSGLNLLEIGPDEEENSQNGKLYQWFKLLFHGGAIGWVRDDLLTLQGDARAWGYPDLLQPTWAFDLAHSSTQAPVGLTGSEIQPIGERELVEQPEVIPFTPAMQDLDRVRSLAFLITSIFEGRGYASYNNYDAGIVSYGFIQFTLASGALWRVIDVYMKQANSPLIDQFRQYIGRVQQRDPSLRHDVQFRDLLINAANERPMQTAQDIVATEGFWQAVVDGYITHRQLKMPLSWALLFDMGVNFGVNHGFVRLAEKNLGVQPRSVPGENGITEAQLITEVARLRKISHDRQAERDNLPGLKVRGDFWNDLTTQQDWGLTGDGQKLVVKGRMIETTQ
;
A
#
# COMPACT_ATOMS: atom_id res chain seq x y z
N MET A 1 0.68 31.88 5.39
CA MET A 1 1.04 30.68 6.18
C MET A 1 2.46 30.30 5.77
N PRO A 2 3.39 30.08 6.71
CA PRO A 2 4.72 29.55 6.34
C PRO A 2 4.51 28.25 5.56
N GLY A 3 5.23 28.08 4.45
CA GLY A 3 5.07 26.91 3.57
C GLY A 3 5.57 25.65 4.27
N GLU A 4 4.89 24.52 4.14
CA GLU A 4 5.41 23.27 4.71
C GLU A 4 6.72 22.84 4.03
N THR A 5 7.67 22.29 4.79
CA THR A 5 8.86 21.64 4.22
C THR A 5 8.44 20.32 3.58
N LEU A 6 8.70 20.16 2.28
CA LEU A 6 8.47 18.92 1.56
C LEU A 6 9.79 18.18 1.34
N VAL A 7 9.80 16.89 1.67
CA VAL A 7 10.94 16.00 1.45
C VAL A 7 10.62 14.98 0.35
N SER A 8 11.59 14.70 -0.52
CA SER A 8 11.48 13.65 -1.55
C SER A 8 12.71 12.75 -1.60
N ILE A 9 12.51 11.48 -1.97
CA ILE A 9 13.53 10.46 -2.13
C ILE A 9 14.19 10.61 -3.50
N ARG A 10 15.47 10.94 -3.51
CA ARG A 10 16.27 11.16 -4.72
C ARG A 10 17.04 9.92 -5.17
N GLY A 11 17.47 9.09 -4.23
CA GLY A 11 18.45 8.03 -4.49
C GLY A 11 19.84 8.58 -4.81
N ILE A 12 20.67 7.78 -5.49
CA ILE A 12 22.04 8.15 -5.88
C ILE A 12 22.06 8.40 -7.41
N PRO A 13 22.07 9.65 -7.90
CA PRO A 13 21.85 9.94 -9.31
C PRO A 13 22.87 9.32 -10.28
N HIS A 14 24.10 9.12 -9.81
CA HIS A 14 25.17 8.51 -10.61
C HIS A 14 25.16 6.98 -10.56
N ILE A 15 24.22 6.37 -9.82
CA ILE A 15 24.02 4.92 -9.74
C ILE A 15 22.53 4.62 -10.01
N PRO A 16 22.07 4.76 -11.27
CA PRO A 16 20.65 4.63 -11.62
C PRO A 16 20.07 3.22 -11.41
N SER A 17 20.90 2.21 -11.15
CA SER A 17 20.46 0.87 -10.79
C SER A 17 19.86 0.79 -9.37
N ILE A 18 20.05 1.82 -8.53
CA ILE A 18 19.41 1.91 -7.22
C ILE A 18 18.01 2.48 -7.40
N THR A 19 17.00 1.62 -7.34
CA THR A 19 15.59 1.99 -7.49
C THR A 19 14.88 2.19 -6.14
N GLU A 20 15.49 1.76 -5.05
CA GLU A 20 14.96 1.84 -3.69
C GLU A 20 16.07 2.24 -2.72
N ILE A 21 15.70 2.90 -1.62
CA ILE A 21 16.62 3.26 -0.55
C ILE A 21 16.20 2.66 0.79
N ASN A 22 17.16 2.53 1.70
CA ASN A 22 16.96 1.98 3.03
C ASN A 22 16.42 3.05 3.98
N VAL A 23 15.38 2.69 4.74
CA VAL A 23 14.86 3.46 5.87
C VAL A 23 15.20 2.75 7.17
N ARG A 24 15.84 3.47 8.10
CA ARG A 24 16.43 2.87 9.31
C ARG A 24 15.74 3.32 10.59
N SER A 25 15.95 2.55 11.67
CA SER A 25 15.38 2.83 12.99
C SER A 25 16.03 4.00 13.72
N GLY A 26 17.23 4.41 13.31
CA GLY A 26 17.96 5.51 13.92
C GLY A 26 18.92 6.19 12.93
N PRO A 27 19.53 7.31 13.34
CA PRO A 27 20.38 8.15 12.50
C PRO A 27 21.80 7.59 12.34
N GLY A 28 21.91 6.45 11.64
CA GLY A 28 23.19 5.79 11.37
C GLY A 28 23.03 4.49 10.58
N THR A 29 24.12 3.97 10.03
CA THR A 29 24.07 2.75 9.19
C THR A 29 24.04 1.45 9.99
N ASN A 30 24.41 1.49 11.27
CA ASN A 30 24.33 0.39 12.22
C ASN A 30 22.92 0.15 12.78
N HIS A 31 21.99 1.08 12.53
CA HIS A 31 20.59 0.91 12.90
C HIS A 31 19.87 -0.09 12.00
N SER A 32 18.89 -0.80 12.57
CA SER A 32 18.11 -1.81 11.86
C SER A 32 17.39 -1.22 10.66
N LEU A 33 17.44 -1.94 9.53
CA LEU A 33 16.60 -1.65 8.37
C LEU A 33 15.15 -1.93 8.74
N ILE A 34 14.29 -0.91 8.69
CA ILE A 34 12.86 -1.10 8.95
C ILE A 34 12.14 -1.49 7.66
N PHE A 35 12.40 -0.76 6.56
CA PHE A 35 11.84 -1.01 5.23
C PHE A 35 12.65 -0.28 4.16
N GLN A 36 12.28 -0.51 2.90
CA GLN A 36 12.83 0.22 1.75
C GLN A 36 11.73 1.05 1.08
N VAL A 37 12.12 2.15 0.43
CA VAL A 37 11.20 3.02 -0.31
C VAL A 37 11.71 3.32 -1.71
N PRO A 38 10.81 3.42 -2.71
CA PRO A 38 11.20 3.72 -4.08
C PRO A 38 11.78 5.13 -4.23
N VAL A 39 12.78 5.24 -5.09
CA VAL A 39 13.29 6.52 -5.59
C VAL A 39 12.18 7.27 -6.33
N GLY A 40 12.09 8.58 -6.10
CA GLY A 40 11.04 9.45 -6.65
C GLY A 40 9.84 9.64 -5.72
N MET A 41 9.74 8.90 -4.60
CA MET A 41 8.70 9.15 -3.59
C MET A 41 8.83 10.57 -3.02
N SER A 42 7.76 11.37 -3.09
CA SER A 42 7.75 12.78 -2.69
C SER A 42 6.66 13.09 -1.67
N GLY A 43 6.63 14.33 -1.15
CA GLY A 43 5.57 14.75 -0.21
C GLY A 43 5.69 14.14 1.19
N LEU A 44 6.92 13.82 1.62
CA LEU A 44 7.20 13.27 2.94
C LEU A 44 7.33 14.40 3.96
N ASN A 45 6.81 14.19 5.18
CA ASN A 45 6.90 15.19 6.24
C ASN A 45 8.16 14.98 7.07
N LEU A 46 8.88 16.06 7.31
CA LEU A 46 10.05 16.08 8.18
C LEU A 46 9.63 16.17 9.65
N LEU A 47 10.13 15.25 10.48
CA LEU A 47 9.81 15.16 11.91
C LEU A 47 10.99 15.54 12.81
N GLU A 48 12.22 15.23 12.38
CA GLU A 48 13.42 15.40 13.19
C GLU A 48 14.65 15.38 12.28
N ILE A 49 15.72 16.02 12.70
CA ILE A 49 17.03 15.96 12.05
C ILE A 49 18.09 15.70 13.12
N GLY A 50 19.00 14.78 12.85
CA GLY A 50 20.11 14.46 13.73
C GLY A 50 21.39 14.22 12.94
N PRO A 51 22.57 14.43 13.56
CA PRO A 51 23.83 14.04 12.97
C PRO A 51 23.91 12.51 12.84
N ASP A 52 24.76 12.03 11.94
CA ASP A 52 25.15 10.61 11.90
C ASP A 52 25.84 10.20 13.22
N GLU A 53 25.27 9.23 13.92
CA GLU A 53 25.75 8.76 15.23
C GLU A 53 27.13 8.10 15.18
N GLU A 54 27.56 7.64 14.01
CA GLU A 54 28.88 7.05 13.79
C GLU A 54 29.89 8.11 13.31
N GLU A 55 29.49 9.38 13.29
CA GLU A 55 30.28 10.52 12.81
C GLU A 55 30.74 10.36 11.35
N ASN A 56 30.02 9.56 10.55
CA ASN A 56 30.35 9.36 9.15
C ASN A 56 30.24 10.69 8.39
N SER A 57 31.26 10.99 7.59
CA SER A 57 31.32 12.22 6.80
C SER A 57 31.75 11.96 5.37
N GLN A 58 31.39 12.87 4.48
CA GLN A 58 31.85 12.89 3.10
C GLN A 58 32.28 14.30 2.73
N ASN A 59 33.47 14.42 2.12
CA ASN A 59 34.08 15.71 1.77
C ASN A 59 34.16 16.70 2.94
N GLY A 60 34.43 16.19 4.15
CA GLY A 60 34.51 17.00 5.36
C GLY A 60 33.17 17.48 5.92
N LYS A 61 32.04 17.09 5.29
CA LYS A 61 30.69 17.32 5.83
C LYS A 61 30.18 16.06 6.53
N LEU A 62 29.84 16.20 7.81
CA LEU A 62 29.13 15.18 8.58
C LEU A 62 27.74 14.92 7.99
N TYR A 63 27.41 13.65 7.75
CA TYR A 63 26.07 13.30 7.26
C TYR A 63 25.00 13.73 8.27
N GLN A 64 23.86 14.16 7.72
CA GLN A 64 22.66 14.40 8.51
C GLN A 64 21.64 13.33 8.19
N TRP A 65 20.88 12.92 9.20
CA TRP A 65 19.78 11.99 9.06
C TRP A 65 18.48 12.71 9.33
N PHE A 66 17.50 12.43 8.48
CA PHE A 66 16.18 13.04 8.49
C PHE A 66 15.19 11.97 8.91
N LYS A 67 14.49 12.21 10.01
CA LYS A 67 13.38 11.37 10.44
C LYS A 67 12.14 11.81 9.69
N LEU A 68 11.62 10.92 8.85
CA LEU A 68 10.53 11.22 7.95
C LEU A 68 9.27 10.46 8.33
N LEU A 69 8.13 11.10 8.14
CA LEU A 69 6.83 10.45 8.07
C LEU A 69 6.55 10.11 6.62
N PHE A 70 6.52 8.81 6.33
CA PHE A 70 6.22 8.26 5.02
C PHE A 70 4.72 8.17 4.76
N HIS A 71 4.36 8.02 3.49
CA HIS A 71 3.00 7.63 3.12
C HIS A 71 2.57 6.37 3.88
N GLY A 72 1.35 6.38 4.42
CA GLY A 72 0.87 5.32 5.29
C GLY A 72 1.42 5.35 6.72
N GLY A 73 2.11 6.42 7.13
CA GLY A 73 2.44 6.67 8.52
C GLY A 73 3.66 5.92 9.06
N ALA A 74 4.41 5.22 8.21
CA ALA A 74 5.69 4.65 8.61
C ALA A 74 6.66 5.79 8.96
N ILE A 75 7.48 5.59 9.99
CA ILE A 75 8.48 6.56 10.42
C ILE A 75 9.83 5.89 10.36
N GLY A 76 10.83 6.61 9.87
CA GLY A 76 12.20 6.17 9.96
C GLY A 76 13.18 7.20 9.44
N TRP A 77 14.45 6.89 9.57
CA TRP A 77 15.55 7.78 9.27
C TRP A 77 16.12 7.49 7.89
N VAL A 78 16.34 8.56 7.15
CA VAL A 78 17.00 8.55 5.83
C VAL A 78 18.11 9.57 5.84
N ARG A 79 19.27 9.20 5.30
CA ARG A 79 20.44 10.07 5.22
C ARG A 79 20.25 11.14 4.14
N ASP A 80 20.78 12.34 4.39
CA ASP A 80 20.58 13.54 3.59
C ASP A 80 21.12 13.44 2.15
N ASP A 81 22.13 12.61 1.90
CA ASP A 81 22.63 12.31 0.56
C ASP A 81 21.59 11.64 -0.36
N LEU A 82 20.53 11.07 0.20
CA LEU A 82 19.46 10.38 -0.53
C LEU A 82 18.19 11.24 -0.72
N LEU A 83 18.20 12.51 -0.28
CA LEU A 83 17.00 13.34 -0.16
C LEU A 83 17.09 14.66 -0.93
N THR A 84 15.94 15.19 -1.34
CA THR A 84 15.79 16.61 -1.71
C THR A 84 14.80 17.31 -0.78
N LEU A 85 15.07 18.57 -0.46
CA LEU A 85 14.19 19.47 0.31
C LEU A 85 13.61 20.57 -0.59
N GLN A 86 12.38 20.97 -0.30
CA GLN A 86 11.72 22.14 -0.90
C GLN A 86 10.80 22.80 0.14
N GLY A 87 10.60 24.11 0.05
CA GLY A 87 9.75 24.88 0.97
C GLY A 87 10.50 25.44 2.17
N ASP A 88 9.75 25.90 3.18
CA ASP A 88 10.31 26.59 4.34
C ASP A 88 10.89 25.58 5.35
N ALA A 89 12.20 25.37 5.30
CA ALA A 89 12.91 24.47 6.20
C ALA A 89 13.62 25.19 7.36
N ARG A 90 13.29 26.47 7.62
CA ARG A 90 13.95 27.31 8.64
C ARG A 90 13.78 26.79 10.04
N ALA A 91 12.64 26.18 10.35
CA ALA A 91 12.38 25.52 11.63
C ALA A 91 13.33 24.35 11.92
N TRP A 92 14.00 23.83 10.89
CA TRP A 92 14.90 22.69 10.96
C TRP A 92 16.36 23.07 10.71
N GLY A 93 16.71 24.37 10.77
CA GLY A 93 18.08 24.84 10.57
C GLY A 93 18.54 24.91 9.10
N TYR A 94 17.60 24.86 8.13
CA TYR A 94 17.86 24.98 6.69
C TYR A 94 17.20 26.24 6.10
N PRO A 95 17.64 26.76 4.94
CA PRO A 95 16.99 27.91 4.31
C PRO A 95 15.58 27.59 3.78
N ASP A 96 14.82 28.62 3.42
CA ASP A 96 13.60 28.48 2.62
C ASP A 96 13.99 28.22 1.15
N LEU A 97 13.48 27.13 0.58
CA LEU A 97 13.92 26.57 -0.69
C LEU A 97 12.81 26.67 -1.74
N LEU A 98 12.96 27.59 -2.70
CA LEU A 98 11.99 27.75 -3.79
C LEU A 98 11.98 26.57 -4.77
N GLN A 99 13.08 25.83 -4.87
CA GLN A 99 13.24 24.68 -5.76
C GLN A 99 13.74 23.46 -4.99
N PRO A 100 13.41 22.23 -5.44
CA PRO A 100 13.97 21.00 -4.86
C PRO A 100 15.50 21.05 -4.88
N THR A 101 16.10 21.03 -3.70
CA THR A 101 17.55 21.14 -3.51
C THR A 101 18.07 19.89 -2.81
N TRP A 102 19.23 19.38 -3.24
CA TRP A 102 19.84 18.20 -2.62
C TRP A 102 20.18 18.49 -1.16
N ALA A 103 19.67 17.69 -0.22
CA ALA A 103 19.80 17.99 1.20
C ALA A 103 21.27 17.98 1.68
N PHE A 104 22.09 17.11 1.09
CA PHE A 104 23.53 17.03 1.39
C PHE A 104 24.35 18.26 0.93
N ASP A 105 23.86 19.07 -0.02
CA ASP A 105 24.54 20.31 -0.40
C ASP A 105 24.27 21.47 0.55
N LEU A 106 23.27 21.33 1.44
CA LEU A 106 22.85 22.40 2.32
C LEU A 106 23.69 22.44 3.60
N ALA A 107 24.03 23.64 4.05
CA ALA A 107 24.63 23.87 5.36
C ALA A 107 23.55 23.90 6.45
N HIS A 108 23.64 22.99 7.42
CA HIS A 108 22.76 22.99 8.58
C HIS A 108 23.26 23.98 9.62
N SER A 109 22.45 24.99 9.95
CA SER A 109 22.78 25.98 10.97
C SER A 109 22.41 25.45 12.34
N SER A 110 23.40 24.97 13.11
CA SER A 110 23.22 24.43 14.46
C SER A 110 22.86 25.47 15.53
N THR A 111 22.42 26.67 15.14
CA THR A 111 22.17 27.81 16.03
C THR A 111 20.76 27.85 16.64
N GLN A 112 19.90 26.87 16.37
CA GLN A 112 18.64 26.71 17.10
C GLN A 112 18.69 25.43 17.92
N ALA A 113 18.72 25.59 19.24
CA ALA A 113 18.37 24.50 20.16
C ALA A 113 17.00 23.95 19.73
N PRO A 114 16.79 22.62 19.76
CA PRO A 114 15.49 22.07 19.45
C PRO A 114 14.48 22.77 20.35
N VAL A 115 13.42 23.32 19.75
CA VAL A 115 12.21 23.60 20.50
C VAL A 115 11.79 22.24 21.02
N GLY A 116 12.19 21.95 22.25
CA GLY A 116 11.81 20.75 22.95
C GLY A 116 10.29 20.74 22.93
N LEU A 117 9.72 19.84 22.15
CA LEU A 117 8.45 19.24 22.50
C LEU A 117 8.75 18.46 23.79
N THR A 118 8.86 19.18 24.91
CA THR A 118 8.88 18.59 26.25
C THR A 118 7.66 17.71 26.32
N GLY A 119 7.91 16.46 26.68
CA GLY A 119 6.98 15.36 26.52
C GLY A 119 5.54 15.79 26.73
N SER A 120 4.73 15.64 25.67
CA SER A 120 3.44 15.01 25.94
C SER A 120 3.78 13.64 26.48
N GLU A 121 3.93 13.55 27.80
CA GLU A 121 3.46 12.39 28.53
C GLU A 121 2.14 12.02 27.85
N ILE A 122 2.13 10.88 27.18
CA ILE A 122 0.89 10.22 26.83
C ILE A 122 0.23 10.01 28.19
N GLN A 123 -0.69 10.89 28.55
CA GLN A 123 -1.57 10.61 29.66
C GLN A 123 -2.18 9.24 29.33
N PRO A 124 -2.14 8.26 30.27
CA PRO A 124 -3.00 7.10 30.14
C PRO A 124 -4.37 7.66 29.81
N ILE A 125 -5.04 7.11 28.80
CA ILE A 125 -6.43 7.46 28.51
C ILE A 125 -7.18 7.15 29.80
N GLY A 126 -7.34 8.17 30.64
CA GLY A 126 -8.13 8.11 31.85
C GLY A 126 -9.52 7.71 31.37
N GLU A 127 -10.05 6.65 32.00
CA GLU A 127 -11.44 6.19 31.94
C GLU A 127 -12.26 7.01 30.96
N ARG A 128 -12.09 6.74 29.65
CA ARG A 128 -13.14 7.10 28.71
C ARG A 128 -14.32 6.31 29.21
N GLU A 129 -15.35 7.02 29.67
CA GLU A 129 -16.66 6.44 29.90
C GLU A 129 -16.88 5.44 28.78
N LEU A 130 -17.13 4.18 29.15
CA LEU A 130 -17.42 3.11 28.23
C LEU A 130 -18.65 3.55 27.44
N VAL A 131 -18.41 4.25 26.32
CA VAL A 131 -19.45 4.58 25.36
C VAL A 131 -20.03 3.24 24.99
N GLU A 132 -21.32 3.03 25.30
CA GLU A 132 -22.04 1.81 24.99
C GLU A 132 -21.67 1.41 23.57
N GLN A 133 -20.93 0.31 23.45
CA GLN A 133 -20.49 -0.16 22.15
C GLN A 133 -21.76 -0.54 21.39
N PRO A 134 -21.99 0.03 20.20
CA PRO A 134 -23.14 -0.35 19.40
C PRO A 134 -23.12 -1.87 19.20
N GLU A 135 -24.29 -2.48 19.34
CA GLU A 135 -24.44 -3.93 19.21
C GLU A 135 -23.97 -4.36 17.81
N VAL A 136 -22.90 -5.14 17.78
CA VAL A 136 -22.31 -5.62 16.53
C VAL A 136 -23.28 -6.61 15.90
N ILE A 137 -23.74 -6.32 14.68
CA ILE A 137 -24.58 -7.24 13.91
C ILE A 137 -23.86 -8.60 13.83
N PRO A 138 -24.53 -9.72 14.18
CA PRO A 138 -23.91 -11.03 14.12
C PRO A 138 -23.33 -11.34 12.74
N PHE A 139 -22.12 -11.91 12.70
CA PHE A 139 -21.48 -12.36 11.47
C PHE A 139 -20.77 -13.69 11.67
N THR A 140 -20.62 -14.46 10.58
CA THR A 140 -19.76 -15.64 10.56
C THR A 140 -18.30 -15.19 10.43
N PRO A 141 -17.40 -15.54 11.37
CA PRO A 141 -15.98 -15.19 11.27
C PRO A 141 -15.37 -15.66 9.95
N ALA A 142 -14.49 -14.86 9.36
CA ALA A 142 -13.91 -15.12 8.03
C ALA A 142 -13.27 -16.51 7.91
N MET A 143 -12.59 -16.99 8.97
CA MET A 143 -11.97 -18.31 9.00
C MET A 143 -12.96 -19.49 8.92
N GLN A 144 -14.23 -19.26 9.28
CA GLN A 144 -15.28 -20.29 9.20
C GLN A 144 -15.95 -20.33 7.81
N ASP A 145 -15.67 -19.34 6.96
CA ASP A 145 -16.28 -19.17 5.64
C ASP A 145 -15.28 -18.57 4.63
N LEU A 146 -14.07 -19.11 4.66
CA LEU A 146 -12.92 -18.49 4.00
C LEU A 146 -13.07 -18.41 2.48
N ASP A 147 -13.67 -19.43 1.87
CA ASP A 147 -13.86 -19.47 0.43
C ASP A 147 -14.80 -18.36 -0.05
N ARG A 148 -15.94 -18.15 0.63
CA ARG A 148 -16.86 -17.05 0.32
C ARG A 148 -16.16 -15.70 0.47
N VAL A 149 -15.47 -15.47 1.59
CA VAL A 149 -14.82 -14.18 1.87
C VAL A 149 -13.73 -13.88 0.84
N ARG A 150 -12.89 -14.86 0.50
CA ARG A 150 -11.84 -14.70 -0.50
C ARG A 150 -12.43 -14.47 -1.90
N SER A 151 -13.43 -15.25 -2.31
CA SER A 151 -14.10 -15.07 -3.59
C SER A 151 -14.75 -13.68 -3.70
N LEU A 152 -15.41 -13.20 -2.65
CA LEU A 152 -15.97 -11.85 -2.63
C LEU A 152 -14.89 -10.78 -2.69
N ALA A 153 -13.80 -10.92 -1.93
CA ALA A 153 -12.68 -9.98 -1.98
C ALA A 153 -12.12 -9.86 -3.40
N PHE A 154 -11.89 -11.00 -4.08
CA PHE A 154 -11.40 -11.03 -5.45
C PHE A 154 -12.38 -10.39 -6.42
N LEU A 155 -13.68 -10.69 -6.30
CA LEU A 155 -14.72 -10.13 -7.13
C LEU A 155 -14.85 -8.61 -6.96
N ILE A 156 -14.93 -8.14 -5.71
CA ILE A 156 -15.01 -6.71 -5.38
C ILE A 156 -13.81 -5.96 -5.96
N THR A 157 -12.59 -6.45 -5.70
CA THR A 157 -11.37 -5.84 -6.25
C THR A 157 -11.41 -5.83 -7.78
N SER A 158 -11.82 -6.93 -8.42
CA SER A 158 -11.88 -7.01 -9.89
C SER A 158 -12.82 -5.99 -10.53
N ILE A 159 -13.90 -5.60 -9.85
CA ILE A 159 -14.87 -4.60 -10.33
C ILE A 159 -14.24 -3.20 -10.30
N PHE A 160 -13.37 -2.93 -9.33
CA PHE A 160 -12.62 -1.68 -9.27
C PHE A 160 -11.49 -1.64 -10.31
N GLU A 161 -10.73 -2.73 -10.44
CA GLU A 161 -9.60 -2.83 -11.36
C GLU A 161 -10.02 -2.89 -12.83
N GLY A 162 -11.18 -3.49 -13.15
CA GLY A 162 -11.64 -3.54 -14.54
C GLY A 162 -12.83 -4.44 -14.85
N ARG A 163 -12.64 -5.33 -15.82
CA ARG A 163 -13.68 -6.18 -16.46
C ARG A 163 -13.53 -7.67 -16.12
N GLY A 164 -12.79 -8.02 -15.06
CA GLY A 164 -12.55 -9.42 -14.65
C GLY A 164 -11.29 -10.04 -15.25
N TYR A 165 -11.27 -11.36 -15.42
CA TYR A 165 -10.08 -12.15 -15.81
C TYR A 165 -9.46 -11.77 -17.17
N ALA A 166 -10.22 -11.17 -18.07
CA ALA A 166 -9.75 -10.71 -19.38
C ALA A 166 -9.32 -9.24 -19.38
N SER A 167 -9.31 -8.57 -18.23
CA SER A 167 -8.89 -7.17 -18.15
C SER A 167 -7.46 -7.03 -18.63
N TYR A 168 -7.23 -6.03 -19.48
CA TYR A 168 -5.94 -5.77 -20.07
C TYR A 168 -5.73 -4.27 -20.18
N ASN A 169 -4.54 -3.81 -19.79
CA ASN A 169 -4.09 -2.46 -20.03
C ASN A 169 -2.58 -2.47 -20.34
N ASN A 170 -2.13 -1.49 -21.12
CA ASN A 170 -0.74 -1.39 -21.58
C ASN A 170 -0.23 0.06 -21.61
N TYR A 171 -0.81 0.94 -20.80
CA TYR A 171 -0.45 2.36 -20.75
C TYR A 171 0.21 2.77 -19.43
N ASP A 172 0.17 1.91 -18.41
CA ASP A 172 0.77 2.17 -17.10
C ASP A 172 2.26 1.75 -17.03
N ALA A 173 2.88 1.91 -15.86
CA ALA A 173 4.27 1.53 -15.63
C ALA A 173 4.51 -0.01 -15.62
N GLY A 174 3.45 -0.82 -15.61
CA GLY A 174 3.48 -2.28 -15.57
C GLY A 174 3.91 -2.95 -16.88
N ILE A 175 4.10 -2.18 -17.95
CA ILE A 175 4.36 -2.63 -19.35
C ILE A 175 3.13 -3.30 -19.96
N VAL A 176 2.73 -4.43 -19.37
CA VAL A 176 1.48 -5.13 -19.64
C VAL A 176 0.86 -5.45 -18.29
N SER A 177 -0.38 -5.05 -18.10
CA SER A 177 -1.17 -5.31 -16.89
C SER A 177 -2.38 -6.13 -17.30
N TYR A 178 -2.50 -7.35 -16.74
CA TYR A 178 -3.47 -8.35 -17.20
C TYR A 178 -4.19 -9.01 -16.03
N GLY A 179 -5.45 -9.36 -16.23
CA GLY A 179 -6.22 -10.16 -15.28
C GLY A 179 -6.99 -9.35 -14.25
N PHE A 180 -7.71 -10.06 -13.39
CA PHE A 180 -8.72 -9.46 -12.52
C PHE A 180 -8.13 -8.53 -11.44
N ILE A 181 -6.86 -8.68 -11.08
CA ILE A 181 -6.12 -7.76 -10.20
C ILE A 181 -4.92 -7.08 -10.89
N GLN A 182 -4.91 -7.03 -12.23
CA GLN A 182 -3.87 -6.36 -13.02
C GLN A 182 -2.44 -6.87 -12.74
N PHE A 183 -2.21 -8.18 -12.87
CA PHE A 183 -0.88 -8.78 -12.81
C PHE A 183 0.04 -8.16 -13.87
N THR A 184 1.13 -7.53 -13.42
CA THR A 184 1.99 -6.76 -14.32
C THR A 184 3.19 -7.57 -14.80
N LEU A 185 3.63 -7.28 -16.03
CA LEU A 185 4.87 -7.80 -16.59
C LEU A 185 6.08 -7.25 -15.82
N ALA A 186 6.09 -5.95 -15.51
CA ALA A 186 7.20 -5.30 -14.82
C ALA A 186 7.49 -5.90 -13.43
N SER A 187 6.46 -6.31 -12.68
CA SER A 187 6.65 -6.98 -11.38
C SER A 187 7.06 -8.45 -11.50
N GLY A 188 6.85 -9.07 -12.67
CA GLY A 188 6.98 -10.51 -12.86
C GLY A 188 5.75 -11.33 -12.44
N ALA A 189 4.70 -10.70 -11.91
CA ALA A 189 3.47 -11.40 -11.53
C ALA A 189 2.77 -12.02 -12.75
N LEU A 190 2.78 -11.33 -13.90
CA LEU A 190 2.21 -11.85 -15.15
C LEU A 190 2.91 -13.13 -15.63
N TRP A 191 4.24 -13.20 -15.49
CA TRP A 191 4.99 -14.41 -15.81
C TRP A 191 4.48 -15.60 -14.99
N ARG A 192 4.29 -15.40 -13.68
CA ARG A 192 3.82 -16.47 -12.79
C ARG A 192 2.43 -16.97 -13.17
N VAL A 193 1.51 -16.07 -13.55
CA VAL A 193 0.17 -16.46 -14.04
C VAL A 193 0.27 -17.35 -15.28
N ILE A 194 1.07 -16.93 -16.26
CA ILE A 194 1.25 -17.69 -17.51
C ILE A 194 1.93 -19.04 -17.22
N ASP A 195 2.94 -19.09 -16.35
CA ASP A 195 3.63 -20.32 -15.97
C ASP A 195 2.68 -21.33 -15.28
N VAL A 196 1.85 -20.87 -14.34
CA VAL A 196 0.84 -21.71 -13.69
C VAL A 196 -0.21 -22.20 -14.71
N TYR A 197 -0.69 -21.32 -15.57
CA TYR A 197 -1.63 -21.68 -16.64
C TYR A 197 -1.05 -22.75 -17.57
N MET A 198 0.18 -22.57 -18.06
CA MET A 198 0.84 -23.52 -18.96
C MET A 198 1.08 -24.90 -18.32
N LYS A 199 1.20 -24.96 -16.99
CA LYS A 199 1.34 -26.23 -16.24
C LYS A 199 0.01 -26.95 -16.03
N GLN A 200 -1.11 -26.23 -16.00
CA GLN A 200 -2.43 -26.77 -15.67
C GLN A 200 -3.33 -26.97 -16.88
N ALA A 201 -3.17 -26.15 -17.91
CA ALA A 201 -4.02 -26.20 -19.08
C ALA A 201 -3.65 -27.37 -20.00
N ASN A 202 -4.65 -27.86 -20.72
CA ASN A 202 -4.46 -28.69 -21.90
C ASN A 202 -5.12 -27.97 -23.08
N SER A 203 -4.42 -26.97 -23.63
CA SER A 203 -4.94 -26.06 -24.65
C SER A 203 -3.90 -25.78 -25.74
N PRO A 204 -4.31 -25.65 -27.02
CA PRO A 204 -3.44 -25.18 -28.10
C PRO A 204 -2.83 -23.80 -27.85
N LEU A 205 -3.42 -22.98 -26.96
CA LEU A 205 -2.86 -21.68 -26.60
C LEU A 205 -1.50 -21.79 -25.89
N ILE A 206 -1.21 -22.94 -25.26
CA ILE A 206 0.07 -23.19 -24.60
C ILE A 206 1.23 -23.15 -25.60
N ASP A 207 1.03 -23.71 -26.80
CA ASP A 207 2.05 -23.69 -27.86
C ASP A 207 2.36 -22.28 -28.33
N GLN A 208 1.36 -21.39 -28.32
CA GLN A 208 1.55 -19.97 -28.63
C GLN A 208 2.30 -19.26 -27.50
N PHE A 209 1.95 -19.52 -26.22
CA PHE A 209 2.66 -18.92 -25.08
C PHE A 209 4.13 -19.33 -25.00
N ARG A 210 4.51 -20.53 -25.46
CA ARG A 210 5.92 -20.97 -25.54
C ARG A 210 6.80 -20.00 -26.35
N GLN A 211 6.23 -19.31 -27.34
CA GLN A 211 6.95 -18.32 -28.15
C GLN A 211 7.22 -17.02 -27.38
N TYR A 212 6.41 -16.72 -26.37
CA TYR A 212 6.50 -15.48 -25.58
C TYR A 212 7.20 -15.64 -24.24
N ILE A 213 7.27 -16.86 -23.69
CA ILE A 213 7.66 -17.06 -22.28
C ILE A 213 9.05 -16.50 -21.94
N GLY A 214 10.02 -16.59 -22.85
CA GLY A 214 11.35 -16.02 -22.64
C GLY A 214 11.30 -14.48 -22.55
N ARG A 215 10.53 -13.83 -23.43
CA ARG A 215 10.34 -12.36 -23.41
C ARG A 215 9.58 -11.93 -22.15
N VAL A 216 8.58 -12.71 -21.73
CA VAL A 216 7.82 -12.48 -20.51
C VAL A 216 8.71 -12.57 -19.27
N GLN A 217 9.58 -13.59 -19.17
CA GLN A 217 10.55 -13.73 -18.08
C GLN A 217 11.55 -12.56 -18.03
N GLN A 218 11.98 -12.09 -19.19
CA GLN A 218 12.90 -10.95 -19.33
C GLN A 218 12.21 -9.59 -19.15
N ARG A 219 10.89 -9.58 -18.91
CA ARG A 219 10.07 -8.36 -18.77
C ARG A 219 10.21 -7.43 -19.98
N ASP A 220 10.30 -8.02 -21.17
CA ASP A 220 10.57 -7.32 -22.43
C ASP A 220 9.56 -6.18 -22.68
N PRO A 221 10.00 -4.90 -22.69
CA PRO A 221 9.12 -3.75 -22.90
C PRO A 221 8.38 -3.75 -24.24
N SER A 222 8.91 -4.43 -25.26
CA SER A 222 8.27 -4.49 -26.58
C SER A 222 6.93 -5.25 -26.56
N LEU A 223 6.69 -6.10 -25.55
CA LEU A 223 5.41 -6.79 -25.36
C LEU A 223 4.24 -5.81 -25.11
N ARG A 224 4.50 -4.57 -24.68
CA ARG A 224 3.49 -3.52 -24.49
C ARG A 224 2.64 -3.30 -25.75
N HIS A 225 3.25 -3.38 -26.92
CA HIS A 225 2.63 -3.08 -28.21
C HIS A 225 2.41 -4.33 -29.07
N ASP A 226 2.66 -5.52 -28.52
CA ASP A 226 2.50 -6.79 -29.22
C ASP A 226 1.04 -7.22 -29.21
N VAL A 227 0.35 -6.96 -30.32
CA VAL A 227 -1.08 -7.24 -30.49
C VAL A 227 -1.39 -8.73 -30.37
N GLN A 228 -0.51 -9.59 -30.87
CA GLN A 228 -0.70 -11.05 -30.81
C GLN A 228 -0.59 -11.55 -29.36
N PHE A 229 0.37 -11.03 -28.60
CA PHE A 229 0.49 -11.37 -27.17
C PHE A 229 -0.74 -10.91 -26.37
N ARG A 230 -1.23 -9.69 -26.63
CA ARG A 230 -2.48 -9.18 -26.02
C ARG A 230 -3.65 -10.12 -26.31
N ASP A 231 -3.87 -10.44 -27.59
CA ASP A 231 -5.02 -11.24 -28.00
C ASP A 231 -4.92 -12.66 -27.43
N LEU A 232 -3.71 -13.23 -27.34
CA LEU A 232 -3.46 -14.51 -26.69
C LEU A 232 -3.86 -14.49 -25.20
N LEU A 233 -3.49 -13.45 -24.46
CA LEU A 233 -3.87 -13.27 -23.05
C LEU A 233 -5.40 -13.16 -22.89
N ILE A 234 -6.05 -12.35 -23.73
CA ILE A 234 -7.51 -12.15 -23.70
C ILE A 234 -8.23 -13.47 -24.03
N ASN A 235 -7.76 -14.20 -25.03
CA ASN A 235 -8.34 -15.49 -25.41
C ASN A 235 -8.19 -16.52 -24.30
N ALA A 236 -7.00 -16.61 -23.69
CA ALA A 236 -6.74 -17.52 -22.60
C ALA A 236 -7.63 -17.25 -21.37
N ALA A 237 -8.02 -15.99 -21.12
CA ALA A 237 -8.90 -15.63 -20.01
C ALA A 237 -10.29 -16.30 -20.06
N ASN A 238 -10.72 -16.78 -21.24
CA ASN A 238 -11.96 -17.53 -21.40
C ASN A 238 -11.83 -19.00 -20.95
N GLU A 239 -10.60 -19.49 -20.72
CA GLU A 239 -10.36 -20.85 -20.28
C GLU A 239 -10.32 -20.95 -18.75
N ARG A 240 -11.02 -21.95 -18.19
CA ARG A 240 -11.06 -22.17 -16.74
C ARG A 240 -9.66 -22.35 -16.11
N PRO A 241 -8.69 -23.05 -16.75
CA PRO A 241 -7.32 -23.10 -16.23
C PRO A 241 -6.64 -21.74 -16.09
N MET A 242 -6.90 -20.78 -16.97
CA MET A 242 -6.31 -19.43 -16.86
C MET A 242 -6.92 -18.66 -15.70
N GLN A 243 -8.24 -18.75 -15.52
CA GLN A 243 -8.92 -18.15 -14.37
C GLN A 243 -8.38 -18.75 -13.06
N THR A 244 -8.22 -20.07 -13.02
CA THR A 244 -7.63 -20.79 -11.88
C THR A 244 -6.18 -20.35 -11.63
N ALA A 245 -5.39 -20.17 -12.68
CA ALA A 245 -4.02 -19.67 -12.55
C ALA A 245 -3.98 -18.25 -11.95
N GLN A 246 -4.86 -17.36 -12.38
CA GLN A 246 -5.01 -16.03 -11.79
C GLN A 246 -5.42 -16.13 -10.31
N ASP A 247 -6.39 -16.97 -9.97
CA ASP A 247 -6.85 -17.20 -8.58
C ASP A 247 -5.70 -17.68 -7.68
N ILE A 248 -4.89 -18.62 -8.16
CA ILE A 248 -3.74 -19.16 -7.44
C ILE A 248 -2.70 -18.06 -7.20
N VAL A 249 -2.34 -17.30 -8.23
CA VAL A 249 -1.32 -16.26 -8.09
C VAL A 249 -1.81 -15.10 -7.20
N ALA A 250 -3.09 -14.73 -7.28
CA ALA A 250 -3.69 -13.78 -6.34
C ALA A 250 -3.67 -14.32 -4.91
N THR A 251 -3.96 -15.60 -4.71
CA THR A 251 -3.96 -16.23 -3.40
C THR A 251 -2.56 -16.27 -2.79
N GLU A 252 -1.59 -16.82 -3.52
CA GLU A 252 -0.23 -17.00 -3.02
C GLU A 252 0.54 -15.69 -2.90
N GLY A 253 0.35 -14.77 -3.86
CA GLY A 253 1.14 -13.55 -3.96
C GLY A 253 0.59 -12.36 -3.19
N PHE A 254 -0.74 -12.29 -3.01
CA PHE A 254 -1.40 -11.12 -2.43
C PHE A 254 -2.20 -11.47 -1.19
N TRP A 255 -3.13 -12.42 -1.30
CA TRP A 255 -4.00 -12.82 -0.18
C TRP A 255 -3.18 -13.29 1.01
N GLN A 256 -2.29 -14.27 0.82
CA GLN A 256 -1.48 -14.82 1.90
C GLN A 256 -0.57 -13.75 2.52
N ALA A 257 0.04 -12.90 1.69
CA ALA A 257 0.89 -11.81 2.17
C ALA A 257 0.12 -10.80 3.04
N VAL A 258 -1.14 -10.49 2.69
CA VAL A 258 -2.02 -9.64 3.50
C VAL A 258 -2.44 -10.35 4.79
N VAL A 259 -2.79 -11.63 4.70
CA VAL A 259 -3.17 -12.44 5.86
C VAL A 259 -2.04 -12.47 6.89
N ASP A 260 -0.84 -12.82 6.45
CA ASP A 260 0.35 -12.89 7.32
C ASP A 260 0.79 -11.50 7.78
N GLY A 261 0.68 -10.50 6.91
CA GLY A 261 1.14 -9.13 7.15
C GLY A 261 0.23 -8.30 8.06
N TYR A 262 -1.07 -8.61 8.15
CA TYR A 262 -2.03 -7.83 8.93
C TYR A 262 -2.99 -8.60 9.82
N ILE A 263 -3.45 -9.76 9.37
CA ILE A 263 -4.64 -10.43 9.90
C ILE A 263 -4.26 -11.37 11.04
N THR A 264 -3.33 -12.29 10.80
CA THR A 264 -3.02 -13.39 11.72
C THR A 264 -2.58 -12.88 13.09
N HIS A 265 -1.61 -11.95 13.16
CA HIS A 265 -1.09 -11.48 14.45
C HIS A 265 -2.02 -10.50 15.16
N ARG A 266 -2.99 -9.90 14.47
CA ARG A 266 -4.06 -9.10 15.08
C ARG A 266 -5.31 -9.91 15.40
N GLN A 267 -5.35 -11.17 14.99
CA GLN A 267 -6.50 -12.07 15.16
C GLN A 267 -7.80 -11.48 14.59
N LEU A 268 -7.73 -10.81 13.43
CA LEU A 268 -8.90 -10.18 12.80
C LEU A 268 -9.89 -11.24 12.31
N LYS A 269 -11.17 -11.07 12.64
CA LYS A 269 -12.23 -12.07 12.40
C LYS A 269 -13.26 -11.62 11.38
N MET A 270 -13.46 -10.32 11.18
CA MET A 270 -14.55 -9.82 10.35
C MET A 270 -14.26 -10.05 8.85
N PRO A 271 -15.18 -10.66 8.08
CA PRO A 271 -15.07 -10.75 6.62
C PRO A 271 -14.74 -9.43 5.92
N LEU A 272 -15.32 -8.31 6.37
CA LEU A 272 -15.02 -6.99 5.83
C LEU A 272 -13.54 -6.62 6.00
N SER A 273 -12.94 -6.89 7.16
CA SER A 273 -11.52 -6.63 7.42
C SER A 273 -10.62 -7.33 6.40
N TRP A 274 -10.89 -8.61 6.16
CA TRP A 274 -10.12 -9.43 5.24
C TRP A 274 -10.21 -8.91 3.80
N ALA A 275 -11.43 -8.62 3.33
CA ALA A 275 -11.65 -8.14 1.97
C ALA A 275 -11.09 -6.73 1.75
N LEU A 276 -11.28 -5.81 2.71
CA LEU A 276 -10.72 -4.46 2.66
C LEU A 276 -9.20 -4.49 2.58
N LEU A 277 -8.54 -5.23 3.48
CA LEU A 277 -7.08 -5.29 3.53
C LEU A 277 -6.50 -5.98 2.29
N PHE A 278 -7.19 -6.97 1.73
CA PHE A 278 -6.79 -7.56 0.44
C PHE A 278 -6.86 -6.52 -0.68
N ASP A 279 -7.97 -5.80 -0.80
CA ASP A 279 -8.17 -4.78 -1.83
C ASP A 279 -7.13 -3.65 -1.71
N MET A 280 -6.76 -3.28 -0.48
CA MET A 280 -5.66 -2.35 -0.21
C MET A 280 -4.30 -2.93 -0.56
N GLY A 281 -4.07 -4.22 -0.32
CA GLY A 281 -2.86 -4.93 -0.71
C GLY A 281 -2.65 -4.93 -2.22
N VAL A 282 -3.73 -5.04 -3.00
CA VAL A 282 -3.68 -4.92 -4.47
C VAL A 282 -3.44 -3.47 -4.89
N ASN A 283 -4.16 -2.51 -4.29
CA ASN A 283 -4.14 -1.11 -4.71
C ASN A 283 -2.88 -0.34 -4.28
N PHE A 284 -2.36 -0.60 -3.08
CA PHE A 284 -1.25 0.12 -2.44
C PHE A 284 -0.04 -0.78 -2.15
N GLY A 285 -0.11 -2.06 -2.51
CA GLY A 285 0.90 -3.06 -2.16
C GLY A 285 0.62 -3.75 -0.82
N VAL A 286 1.05 -5.01 -0.71
CA VAL A 286 0.79 -5.89 0.45
C VAL A 286 1.41 -5.40 1.77
N ASN A 287 2.29 -4.40 1.74
CA ASN A 287 2.96 -3.82 2.92
C ASN A 287 2.53 -2.36 3.25
N HIS A 288 1.35 -1.94 2.76
CA HIS A 288 0.80 -0.61 3.00
C HIS A 288 0.73 -0.21 4.49
N GLY A 289 0.91 1.08 4.77
CA GLY A 289 1.01 1.57 6.16
C GLY A 289 -0.32 1.82 6.90
N PHE A 290 -1.46 1.79 6.20
CA PHE A 290 -2.75 2.24 6.76
C PHE A 290 -3.15 1.63 8.10
N VAL A 291 -2.92 0.33 8.32
CA VAL A 291 -3.25 -0.32 9.60
C VAL A 291 -2.41 0.24 10.75
N ARG A 292 -1.11 0.46 10.52
CA ARG A 292 -0.21 1.05 11.52
C ARG A 292 -0.59 2.50 11.83
N LEU A 293 -1.01 3.25 10.80
CA LEU A 293 -1.49 4.62 10.98
C LEU A 293 -2.81 4.64 11.76
N ALA A 294 -3.71 3.69 11.51
CA ALA A 294 -4.95 3.56 12.28
C ALA A 294 -4.67 3.22 13.75
N GLU A 295 -3.77 2.26 14.03
CA GLU A 295 -3.32 1.93 15.39
C GLU A 295 -2.78 3.17 16.11
N LYS A 296 -1.92 3.95 15.43
CA LYS A 296 -1.37 5.21 15.96
C LYS A 296 -2.48 6.22 16.26
N ASN A 297 -3.42 6.43 15.34
CA ASN A 297 -4.51 7.40 15.53
C ASN A 297 -5.45 6.99 16.66
N LEU A 298 -5.58 5.68 16.90
CA LEU A 298 -6.36 5.12 18.00
C LEU A 298 -5.59 5.05 19.33
N GLY A 299 -4.31 5.45 19.34
CA GLY A 299 -3.48 5.48 20.55
C GLY A 299 -3.07 4.09 21.04
N VAL A 300 -3.05 3.07 20.17
CA VAL A 300 -2.62 1.71 20.52
C VAL A 300 -1.27 1.37 19.89
N GLN A 301 -0.61 0.36 20.43
CA GLN A 301 0.69 -0.09 19.93
C GLN A 301 0.57 -0.69 18.52
N PRO A 302 1.62 -0.61 17.68
CA PRO A 302 1.63 -1.31 16.41
C PRO A 302 1.42 -2.81 16.60
N ARG A 303 0.69 -3.45 15.69
CA ARG A 303 0.33 -4.89 15.75
C ARG A 303 -0.53 -5.26 16.97
N SER A 304 -1.34 -4.32 17.46
CA SER A 304 -2.28 -4.58 18.55
C SER A 304 -3.34 -5.59 18.14
N VAL A 305 -3.66 -6.52 19.03
CA VAL A 305 -4.82 -7.41 18.95
C VAL A 305 -6.06 -6.65 19.44
N PRO A 306 -7.07 -6.40 18.59
CA PRO A 306 -8.32 -5.79 19.03
C PRO A 306 -9.04 -6.69 20.06
N GLY A 307 -9.67 -6.07 21.05
CA GLY A 307 -10.27 -6.74 22.23
C GLY A 307 -9.32 -6.86 23.41
N GLU A 308 -8.01 -6.94 23.18
CA GLU A 308 -6.99 -7.02 24.25
C GLU A 308 -6.37 -5.65 24.54
N ASN A 309 -6.23 -4.79 23.52
CA ASN A 309 -5.46 -3.55 23.59
C ASN A 309 -6.33 -2.28 23.67
N GLY A 310 -7.55 -2.39 24.20
CA GLY A 310 -8.43 -1.24 24.44
C GLY A 310 -9.15 -0.69 23.20
N ILE A 311 -9.07 -1.36 22.04
CA ILE A 311 -9.86 -1.06 20.84
C ILE A 311 -10.56 -2.30 20.31
N THR A 312 -11.70 -2.14 19.64
CA THR A 312 -12.38 -3.22 18.92
C THR A 312 -11.87 -3.34 17.49
N GLU A 313 -12.10 -4.50 16.86
CA GLU A 313 -11.78 -4.69 15.44
C GLU A 313 -12.54 -3.69 14.56
N ALA A 314 -13.82 -3.45 14.88
CA ALA A 314 -14.64 -2.44 14.20
C ALA A 314 -14.02 -1.04 14.25
N GLN A 315 -13.49 -0.61 15.41
CA GLN A 315 -12.82 0.69 15.54
C GLN A 315 -11.55 0.76 14.68
N LEU A 316 -10.71 -0.27 14.73
CA LEU A 316 -9.50 -0.35 13.91
C LEU A 316 -9.83 -0.24 12.42
N ILE A 317 -10.80 -1.03 11.96
CA ILE A 317 -11.09 -1.19 10.54
C ILE A 317 -11.88 0.00 9.98
N THR A 318 -12.73 0.63 10.80
CA THR A 318 -13.35 1.92 10.46
C THR A 318 -12.27 2.99 10.23
N GLU A 319 -11.27 3.08 11.11
CA GLU A 319 -10.19 4.05 10.94
C GLU A 319 -9.30 3.75 9.72
N VAL A 320 -9.04 2.46 9.43
CA VAL A 320 -8.35 2.05 8.20
C VAL A 320 -9.13 2.48 6.95
N ALA A 321 -10.43 2.21 6.89
CA ALA A 321 -11.28 2.59 5.76
C ALA A 321 -11.33 4.11 5.56
N ARG A 322 -11.46 4.87 6.65
CA ARG A 322 -11.44 6.33 6.64
C ARG A 322 -10.12 6.89 6.09
N LEU A 323 -8.98 6.38 6.58
CA LEU A 323 -7.66 6.80 6.11
C LEU A 323 -7.45 6.48 4.62
N ARG A 324 -7.92 5.31 4.18
CA ARG A 324 -7.90 4.93 2.77
C ARG A 324 -8.73 5.89 1.92
N LYS A 325 -9.96 6.21 2.34
CA LYS A 325 -10.83 7.17 1.66
C LYS A 325 -10.14 8.53 1.51
N ILE A 326 -9.56 9.06 2.59
CA ILE A 326 -8.82 10.33 2.55
C ILE A 326 -7.67 10.29 1.53
N SER A 327 -6.95 9.17 1.46
CA SER A 327 -5.88 8.99 0.47
C SER A 327 -6.41 9.08 -0.97
N HIS A 328 -7.54 8.43 -1.26
CA HIS A 328 -8.17 8.52 -2.58
C HIS A 328 -8.77 9.89 -2.86
N ASP A 329 -9.38 10.54 -1.88
CA ASP A 329 -9.95 11.88 -2.06
C ASP A 329 -8.87 12.90 -2.45
N ARG A 330 -7.74 12.88 -1.73
CA ARG A 330 -6.58 13.72 -2.03
C ARG A 330 -6.00 13.43 -3.41
N GLN A 331 -5.90 12.15 -3.77
CA GLN A 331 -5.42 11.77 -5.08
C GLN A 331 -6.37 12.22 -6.20
N ALA A 332 -7.67 12.02 -6.02
CA ALA A 332 -8.70 12.44 -6.96
C ALA A 332 -8.66 13.95 -7.21
N GLU A 333 -8.46 14.74 -6.16
CA GLU A 333 -8.35 16.20 -6.22
C GLU A 333 -7.06 16.65 -6.92
N ARG A 334 -5.91 16.07 -6.54
CA ARG A 334 -4.62 16.38 -7.14
C ARG A 334 -4.57 16.05 -8.63
N ASP A 335 -5.10 14.90 -9.02
CA ASP A 335 -4.98 14.37 -10.39
C ASP A 335 -6.20 14.73 -11.26
N ASN A 336 -7.21 15.42 -10.70
CA ASN A 336 -8.50 15.72 -11.32
C ASN A 336 -9.22 14.46 -11.84
N LEU A 337 -9.21 13.39 -11.03
CA LEU A 337 -9.79 12.08 -11.32
C LEU A 337 -10.88 11.74 -10.29
N PRO A 338 -12.09 12.34 -10.39
CA PRO A 338 -13.15 12.16 -9.39
C PRO A 338 -13.60 10.70 -9.23
N GLY A 339 -13.42 9.87 -10.26
CA GLY A 339 -13.73 8.44 -10.21
C GLY A 339 -12.91 7.65 -9.18
N LEU A 340 -11.78 8.16 -8.70
CA LEU A 340 -10.97 7.50 -7.66
C LEU A 340 -11.66 7.49 -6.28
N LYS A 341 -12.54 8.46 -6.01
CA LYS A 341 -13.26 8.57 -4.73
C LYS A 341 -14.18 7.37 -4.47
N VAL A 342 -14.81 6.86 -5.52
CA VAL A 342 -15.81 5.77 -5.49
C VAL A 342 -15.31 4.52 -4.75
N ARG A 343 -14.03 4.14 -4.92
CA ARG A 343 -13.45 2.97 -4.23
C ARG A 343 -13.23 3.22 -2.74
N GLY A 344 -12.84 4.44 -2.38
CA GLY A 344 -12.72 4.85 -0.98
C GLY A 344 -14.08 4.92 -0.28
N ASP A 345 -15.06 5.52 -0.95
CA ASP A 345 -16.44 5.64 -0.47
C ASP A 345 -17.06 4.28 -0.20
N PHE A 346 -16.97 3.34 -1.13
CA PHE A 346 -17.51 1.99 -0.98
C PHE A 346 -17.09 1.32 0.35
N TRP A 347 -15.79 1.27 0.64
CA TRP A 347 -15.31 0.62 1.86
C TRP A 347 -15.68 1.40 3.13
N ASN A 348 -15.60 2.73 3.07
CA ASN A 348 -15.99 3.59 4.18
C ASN A 348 -17.50 3.43 4.50
N ASP A 349 -18.34 3.33 3.49
CA ASP A 349 -19.79 3.15 3.62
C ASP A 349 -20.14 1.82 4.27
N LEU A 350 -19.47 0.73 3.89
CA LEU A 350 -19.67 -0.58 4.54
C LEU A 350 -19.31 -0.56 6.03
N THR A 351 -18.21 0.11 6.40
CA THR A 351 -17.85 0.28 7.83
C THR A 351 -18.85 1.16 8.57
N THR A 352 -19.36 2.21 7.93
CA THR A 352 -20.37 3.12 8.51
C THR A 352 -21.71 2.41 8.72
N GLN A 353 -22.08 1.52 7.79
CA GLN A 353 -23.27 0.67 7.86
C GLN A 353 -23.10 -0.56 8.76
N GLN A 354 -21.90 -0.76 9.32
CA GLN A 354 -21.57 -1.91 10.16
C GLN A 354 -21.77 -3.27 9.46
N ASP A 355 -21.55 -3.35 8.14
CA ASP A 355 -21.62 -4.61 7.38
C ASP A 355 -20.35 -5.45 7.57
N TRP A 356 -20.04 -5.79 8.83
CA TRP A 356 -18.84 -6.52 9.21
C TRP A 356 -18.76 -7.92 8.57
N GLY A 357 -19.92 -8.52 8.31
CA GLY A 357 -20.07 -9.82 7.65
C GLY A 357 -19.85 -9.80 6.13
N LEU A 358 -19.74 -8.62 5.52
CA LEU A 358 -19.66 -8.43 4.07
C LEU A 358 -20.81 -9.14 3.36
N THR A 359 -22.03 -8.79 3.79
CA THR A 359 -23.29 -9.43 3.37
C THR A 359 -24.19 -8.49 2.56
N GLY A 360 -23.92 -7.18 2.60
CA GLY A 360 -24.72 -6.14 1.96
C GLY A 360 -26.12 -6.06 2.56
N ASP A 361 -27.15 -6.12 1.71
CA ASP A 361 -28.55 -6.15 2.12
C ASP A 361 -29.04 -7.54 2.62
N GLY A 362 -28.10 -8.45 2.89
CA GLY A 362 -28.34 -9.84 3.29
C GLY A 362 -28.20 -10.85 2.16
N GLN A 363 -28.18 -10.41 0.89
CA GLN A 363 -27.91 -11.29 -0.27
C GLN A 363 -27.06 -10.63 -1.35
N LYS A 364 -27.02 -9.29 -1.41
CA LYS A 364 -26.40 -8.55 -2.51
C LYS A 364 -25.57 -7.39 -2.00
N LEU A 365 -24.41 -7.22 -2.63
CA LEU A 365 -23.58 -6.04 -2.49
C LEU A 365 -23.61 -5.23 -3.79
N VAL A 366 -23.71 -3.91 -3.67
CA VAL A 366 -23.58 -2.99 -4.82
C VAL A 366 -22.14 -2.50 -4.88
N VAL A 367 -21.39 -2.93 -5.89
CA VAL A 367 -20.01 -2.48 -6.12
C VAL A 367 -19.96 -1.72 -7.43
N LYS A 368 -19.69 -0.40 -7.37
CA LYS A 368 -19.62 0.47 -8.57
C LYS A 368 -20.88 0.33 -9.47
N GLY A 369 -22.05 0.26 -8.83
CA GLY A 369 -23.36 0.09 -9.49
C GLY A 369 -23.66 -1.33 -9.98
N ARG A 370 -22.78 -2.32 -9.75
CA ARG A 370 -23.03 -3.73 -10.08
C ARG A 370 -23.48 -4.49 -8.85
N MET A 371 -24.55 -5.26 -9.01
CA MET A 371 -25.01 -6.19 -7.98
C MET A 371 -24.15 -7.46 -8.03
N ILE A 372 -23.61 -7.87 -6.88
CA ILE A 372 -22.93 -9.16 -6.71
C ILE A 372 -23.64 -9.96 -5.62
N GLU A 373 -23.78 -11.26 -5.83
CA GLU A 373 -24.36 -12.17 -4.84
C GLU A 373 -23.33 -12.47 -3.74
N THR A 374 -23.75 -12.39 -2.49
CA THR A 374 -22.88 -12.58 -1.32
C THR A 374 -22.91 -14.00 -0.76
N THR A 375 -23.86 -14.81 -1.19
CA THR A 375 -23.98 -16.26 -0.91
C THR A 375 -23.60 -17.05 -2.16
N GLN A 376 -22.75 -18.07 -2.02
CA GLN A 376 -22.50 -19.05 -3.08
C GLN A 376 -23.62 -20.08 -3.17
#